data_AF-A0A5E4N1G7-F1
#
_entry.id   AF-A0A5E4N1G7-F1
#
_cell.length_a   1.000
_cell.length_b   1.000
_cell.length_c   1.000
_cell.angle_alpha   90.00
_cell.angle_beta   90.00
_cell.angle_gamma   90.00
#
_symmetry.space_group_name_H-M   'P 1'
#
loop_
_entity.id
_entity.type
_entity.pdbx_description
1 polymer ?
#
loop_
_entity_poly.entity_id
_entity_poly.type
_entity_poly.pdbx_seq_one_letter_code
_entity_poly.pdbx_strand_id
1 'polypeptide(L)'
;MMNNLKNIRTHNLLLTNRLLKPTKKHIKTTEENDWLLITTNWHFWIYVWTLMIIAIVGLGATLMLLVVLRITTSMESIEFLADNGLTKLIGNIDLDEIYKTDGILEGFKDIPLEIGSENSNIIVHIINPEDKSMESVIELGSSKTQVKNIDSFTVGNPDNPIFTTLFPNFGLPEGVRHLDVATVYSNRIVSPINETLTLRSSNYTRLKGNEGTIIDGSKIKWTAEGDIFLRSVNGTVVLSSAGIYLDVQNLPVVLHPRYTTPPPQYKLCICMPSGMIFRVPVSTSYSSHLACSMIDIEEGNHPCE
;
A
#
# COMPACT_ATOMS: atom_id res chain seq x y z
N MET A 1 -29.36 -80.69 -58.71
CA MET A 1 -30.47 -79.93 -59.32
C MET A 1 -29.89 -79.23 -60.56
N MET A 2 -29.76 -79.96 -61.67
CA MET A 2 -30.50 -79.81 -62.95
C MET A 2 -30.23 -78.46 -63.64
N ASN A 3 -29.70 -78.33 -64.86
CA ASN A 3 -29.53 -79.14 -66.08
C ASN A 3 -28.24 -78.64 -66.79
N ASN A 4 -27.35 -79.36 -67.48
CA ASN A 4 -27.37 -80.35 -68.56
C ASN A 4 -27.94 -79.93 -69.95
N LEU A 5 -26.99 -79.89 -70.92
CA LEU A 5 -27.04 -80.22 -72.35
C LEU A 5 -27.58 -79.23 -73.40
N LYS A 6 -26.66 -78.71 -74.25
CA LYS A 6 -26.47 -79.08 -75.68
C LYS A 6 -25.36 -78.19 -76.31
N ASN A 7 -24.26 -78.75 -76.87
CA ASN A 7 -24.10 -79.28 -78.25
C ASN A 7 -23.97 -78.10 -79.26
N ILE A 8 -22.99 -77.94 -80.17
CA ILE A 8 -22.39 -78.86 -81.18
C ILE A 8 -21.07 -78.24 -81.72
N ARG A 9 -20.03 -79.09 -81.84
CA ARG A 9 -18.97 -79.21 -82.89
C ARG A 9 -19.27 -78.52 -84.25
N THR A 10 -18.39 -78.17 -85.18
CA THR A 10 -17.01 -78.48 -85.61
C THR A 10 -16.82 -77.67 -86.90
N HIS A 11 -15.62 -77.18 -87.20
CA HIS A 11 -14.98 -77.39 -88.50
C HIS A 11 -13.48 -77.07 -88.41
N ASN A 12 -12.68 -78.11 -88.66
CA ASN A 12 -11.25 -78.07 -88.92
C ASN A 12 -10.98 -77.60 -90.37
N LEU A 13 -9.83 -76.95 -90.61
CA LEU A 13 -8.88 -77.14 -91.73
C LEU A 13 -7.88 -75.96 -91.69
N LEU A 14 -6.65 -76.16 -91.21
CA LEU A 14 -5.43 -76.62 -91.91
C LEU A 14 -4.73 -75.56 -92.78
N LEU A 15 -3.42 -75.40 -92.48
CA LEU A 15 -2.32 -74.88 -93.31
C LEU A 15 -2.32 -73.36 -93.57
N THR A 16 -1.32 -72.62 -93.11
CA THR A 16 0.05 -72.71 -93.67
C THR A 16 1.08 -72.03 -92.75
N ASN A 17 2.15 -72.77 -92.46
CA ASN A 17 3.40 -72.22 -91.95
C ASN A 17 4.07 -71.37 -93.04
N ARG A 18 4.43 -70.12 -92.72
CA ARG A 18 5.54 -69.42 -93.39
C ARG A 18 6.49 -68.85 -92.35
N LEU A 19 7.65 -69.50 -92.29
CA LEU A 19 8.90 -69.01 -91.72
C LEU A 19 9.30 -67.68 -92.35
N LEU A 20 9.55 -66.67 -91.51
CA LEU A 20 10.40 -65.52 -91.84
C LEU A 20 11.35 -65.23 -90.67
N LYS A 21 12.58 -65.70 -90.90
CA LYS A 21 13.93 -65.36 -90.39
C LYS A 21 14.08 -64.28 -89.29
N PRO A 22 14.98 -64.50 -88.31
CA PRO A 22 15.30 -63.52 -87.26
C PRO A 22 16.17 -62.39 -87.81
N THR A 23 15.78 -61.14 -87.60
CA THR A 23 16.60 -59.96 -87.87
C THR A 23 17.13 -59.42 -86.54
N LYS A 24 18.44 -59.64 -86.31
CA LYS A 24 19.23 -58.86 -85.36
C LYS A 24 19.04 -57.37 -85.69
N LYS A 25 18.40 -56.62 -84.79
CA LYS A 25 18.42 -55.17 -84.82
C LYS A 25 19.16 -54.66 -83.59
N HIS A 26 20.15 -53.83 -83.87
CA HIS A 26 21.12 -53.25 -82.97
C HIS A 26 20.48 -52.61 -81.73
N ILE A 27 21.04 -52.97 -80.57
CA ILE A 27 21.02 -52.19 -79.34
C ILE A 27 21.69 -50.85 -79.64
N LYS A 28 20.91 -49.79 -79.79
CA LYS A 28 21.33 -48.37 -79.77
C LYS A 28 20.11 -47.51 -79.43
N THR A 29 19.63 -47.64 -78.19
CA THR A 29 18.66 -46.71 -77.58
C THR A 29 18.70 -46.90 -76.07
N THR A 30 19.87 -46.66 -75.48
CA THR A 30 20.08 -46.67 -74.02
C THR A 30 21.18 -45.69 -73.65
N GLU A 31 21.24 -44.56 -74.35
CA GLU A 31 22.16 -43.47 -74.02
C GLU A 31 21.41 -42.13 -74.01
N GLU A 32 20.47 -41.92 -74.94
CA GLU A 32 19.68 -40.67 -75.02
C GLU A 32 18.69 -40.48 -73.85
N ASN A 33 18.21 -41.56 -73.23
CA ASN A 33 17.27 -41.50 -72.10
C ASN A 33 17.98 -41.30 -70.74
N ASP A 34 19.29 -41.58 -70.65
CA ASP A 34 20.08 -41.37 -69.43
C ASP A 34 20.44 -39.89 -69.25
N TRP A 35 20.72 -39.16 -70.34
CA TRP A 35 20.92 -37.70 -70.28
C TRP A 35 19.64 -36.96 -69.87
N LEU A 36 18.46 -37.46 -70.20
CA LEU A 36 17.17 -36.87 -69.79
C LEU A 36 16.83 -37.16 -68.30
N LEU A 37 17.21 -38.33 -67.78
CA LEU A 37 17.09 -38.63 -66.34
C LEU A 37 18.11 -37.84 -65.50
N ILE A 38 19.33 -37.63 -66.00
CA ILE A 38 20.35 -36.81 -65.34
C ILE A 38 19.97 -35.32 -65.35
N THR A 39 19.41 -34.81 -66.45
CA THR A 39 18.98 -33.40 -66.56
C THR A 39 17.72 -33.10 -65.74
N THR A 40 16.75 -34.02 -65.69
CA THR A 40 15.59 -33.89 -64.77
C THR A 40 16.00 -33.99 -63.30
N ASN A 41 16.99 -34.81 -62.98
CA ASN A 41 17.61 -34.88 -61.64
C ASN A 41 18.34 -33.57 -61.29
N TRP A 42 19.06 -32.97 -62.24
CA TRP A 42 19.79 -31.71 -62.02
C TRP A 42 18.86 -30.55 -61.62
N HIS A 43 17.71 -30.42 -62.28
CA HIS A 43 16.70 -29.44 -61.88
C HIS A 43 16.17 -29.70 -60.46
N PHE A 44 15.91 -30.96 -60.11
CA PHE A 44 15.50 -31.34 -58.77
C PHE A 44 16.54 -30.93 -57.71
N TRP A 45 17.83 -31.21 -57.95
CA TRP A 45 18.90 -30.80 -57.03
C TRP A 45 19.03 -29.28 -56.91
N ILE A 46 18.88 -28.52 -58.00
CA ILE A 46 18.89 -27.04 -57.95
C ILE A 46 17.74 -26.52 -57.08
N TYR A 47 16.52 -27.07 -57.22
CA TYR A 47 15.40 -26.66 -56.38
C TYR A 47 15.65 -26.99 -54.90
N VAL A 48 16.20 -28.17 -54.61
CA VAL A 48 16.56 -28.57 -53.24
C VAL A 48 17.61 -27.63 -52.64
N TRP A 49 18.68 -27.32 -53.37
CA TRP A 49 19.71 -26.37 -52.92
C TRP A 49 19.16 -24.96 -52.73
N THR A 50 18.28 -24.50 -53.63
CA THR A 50 17.63 -23.19 -53.52
C THR A 50 16.77 -23.12 -52.26
N LEU A 51 15.95 -24.13 -52.00
CA LEU A 51 15.14 -24.21 -50.77
C LEU A 51 16.00 -24.31 -49.52
N MET A 52 17.12 -25.05 -49.57
CA MET A 52 18.06 -25.14 -48.45
C MET A 52 18.70 -23.79 -48.15
N ILE A 53 19.12 -23.03 -49.17
CA ILE A 53 19.67 -21.68 -48.98
C ILE A 53 18.61 -20.74 -48.39
N ILE A 54 17.39 -20.77 -48.91
CA ILE A 54 16.27 -19.97 -48.36
C ILE A 54 16.02 -20.32 -46.89
N ALA A 55 16.02 -21.60 -46.54
CA ALA A 55 15.86 -22.06 -45.17
C ALA A 55 17.00 -21.59 -44.25
N ILE A 56 18.26 -21.65 -44.71
CA ILE A 56 19.42 -21.15 -43.95
C ILE A 56 19.34 -19.64 -43.75
N VAL A 57 18.93 -18.88 -44.77
CA VAL A 57 18.74 -17.43 -44.64
C VAL A 57 17.62 -17.12 -43.65
N GLY A 58 16.51 -17.86 -43.69
CA GLY A 58 15.43 -17.74 -42.72
C GLY A 58 15.86 -18.09 -41.28
N LEU A 59 16.65 -19.16 -41.12
CA LEU A 59 17.25 -19.53 -39.84
C LEU A 59 18.22 -18.44 -39.35
N GLY A 60 19.06 -17.91 -40.22
CA GLY A 60 19.99 -16.83 -39.88
C GLY A 60 19.27 -15.55 -39.47
N ALA A 61 18.20 -15.18 -40.19
CA ALA A 61 17.39 -14.01 -39.85
C ALA A 61 16.68 -14.18 -38.50
N THR A 62 16.12 -15.37 -38.22
CA THR A 62 15.49 -15.66 -36.92
C THR A 62 16.50 -15.65 -35.78
N LEU A 63 17.69 -16.22 -35.96
CA LEU A 63 18.78 -16.13 -34.98
C LEU A 63 19.27 -14.70 -34.76
N MET A 64 19.40 -13.92 -35.83
CA MET A 64 19.81 -12.52 -35.75
C MET A 64 18.77 -11.69 -35.00
N LEU A 65 17.48 -11.89 -35.27
CA LEU A 65 16.40 -11.29 -34.49
C LEU A 65 16.48 -11.68 -33.02
N LEU A 66 16.71 -12.96 -32.68
CA LEU A 66 16.84 -13.40 -31.29
C LEU A 66 18.01 -12.73 -30.55
N VAL A 67 19.14 -12.54 -31.23
CA VAL A 67 20.32 -11.84 -30.68
C VAL A 67 20.05 -10.34 -30.50
N VAL A 68 19.44 -9.70 -31.50
CA VAL A 68 19.12 -8.26 -31.46
C VAL A 68 18.06 -7.94 -30.41
N LEU A 69 17.04 -8.80 -30.27
CA LEU A 69 16.03 -8.68 -29.22
C LEU A 69 16.61 -8.94 -27.81
N ARG A 70 17.91 -9.26 -27.67
CA ARG A 70 18.61 -9.48 -26.40
C ARG A 70 17.92 -10.47 -25.45
N ILE A 71 17.11 -11.38 -25.98
CA ILE A 71 16.43 -12.41 -25.19
C ILE A 71 17.47 -13.33 -24.52
N THR A 72 18.64 -13.53 -25.14
CA THR A 72 19.69 -14.41 -24.62
C THR A 72 20.61 -13.76 -23.59
N THR A 73 20.82 -12.45 -23.60
CA THR A 73 21.74 -11.77 -22.67
C THR A 73 21.07 -11.28 -21.41
N SER A 74 19.75 -11.04 -21.45
CA SER A 74 18.99 -10.52 -20.29
C SER A 74 18.48 -11.61 -19.34
N MET A 75 18.70 -12.89 -19.67
CA MET A 75 18.29 -14.04 -18.86
C MET A 75 19.43 -14.64 -18.03
N GLU A 76 20.63 -14.07 -18.05
CA GLU A 76 21.77 -14.55 -17.23
C GLU A 76 21.50 -14.41 -15.72
N SER A 77 20.60 -13.50 -15.35
CA SER A 77 20.26 -13.13 -13.99
C SER A 77 19.00 -13.82 -13.45
N ILE A 78 18.36 -14.71 -14.20
CA ILE A 78 17.11 -15.37 -13.79
C ILE A 78 17.29 -16.90 -13.81
N GLU A 79 17.31 -17.51 -12.63
CA GLU A 79 17.41 -18.95 -12.45
C GLU A 79 16.09 -19.50 -11.88
N PHE A 80 15.45 -20.40 -12.61
CA PHE A 80 14.22 -21.06 -12.14
C PHE A 80 14.58 -22.32 -11.36
N LEU A 81 14.34 -22.33 -10.05
CA LEU A 81 14.49 -23.52 -9.22
C LEU A 81 13.21 -24.35 -9.33
N ALA A 82 13.22 -25.30 -10.27
CA ALA A 82 12.08 -26.15 -10.58
C ALA A 82 11.54 -26.94 -9.37
N ASP A 83 12.40 -27.28 -8.41
CA ASP A 83 12.03 -28.09 -7.26
C ASP A 83 11.15 -27.34 -6.23
N ASN A 84 11.30 -26.01 -6.12
CA ASN A 84 10.60 -25.21 -5.13
C ASN A 84 9.66 -24.16 -5.74
N GLY A 85 9.57 -24.08 -7.07
CA GLY A 85 8.77 -23.04 -7.75
C GLY A 85 9.27 -21.62 -7.48
N LEU A 86 10.55 -21.47 -7.09
CA LEU A 86 11.17 -20.20 -6.77
C LEU A 86 11.92 -19.66 -7.99
N THR A 87 11.74 -18.37 -8.27
CA THR A 87 12.54 -17.66 -9.26
C THR A 87 13.64 -16.91 -8.53
N LYS A 88 14.89 -17.30 -8.80
CA LYS A 88 16.07 -16.68 -8.23
C LYS A 88 16.57 -15.59 -9.17
N LEU A 89 16.64 -14.39 -8.64
CA LEU A 89 17.18 -13.20 -9.31
C LEU A 89 18.63 -13.00 -8.85
N ILE A 90 19.58 -12.95 -9.78
CA ILE A 90 21.02 -12.87 -9.50
C ILE A 90 21.59 -11.60 -10.11
N GLY A 91 22.23 -10.78 -9.28
CA GLY A 91 22.86 -9.53 -9.71
C GLY A 91 21.85 -8.39 -9.88
N ASN A 92 22.25 -7.37 -10.64
CA ASN A 92 21.42 -6.19 -10.90
C ASN A 92 20.47 -6.49 -12.06
N ILE A 93 19.17 -6.34 -11.81
CA ILE A 93 18.14 -6.60 -12.81
C ILE A 93 17.23 -5.37 -12.87
N ASP A 94 17.06 -4.85 -14.07
CA ASP A 94 16.16 -3.73 -14.34
C ASP A 94 14.76 -4.28 -14.63
N LEU A 95 13.85 -4.14 -13.67
CA LEU A 95 12.45 -4.55 -13.78
C LEU A 95 11.54 -3.35 -13.50
N ASP A 96 10.62 -3.06 -14.42
CA ASP A 96 9.61 -2.01 -14.24
C ASP A 96 8.43 -2.53 -13.40
N GLU A 97 7.94 -3.73 -13.71
CA GLU A 97 6.80 -4.35 -13.05
C GLU A 97 7.13 -5.77 -12.58
N ILE A 98 6.79 -6.05 -11.31
CA ILE A 98 7.03 -7.36 -10.68
C ILE A 98 5.67 -7.97 -10.33
N TYR A 99 5.39 -9.14 -10.88
CA TYR A 99 4.16 -9.89 -10.63
C TYR A 99 4.45 -11.09 -9.74
N LYS A 100 3.81 -11.16 -8.58
CA LYS A 100 4.06 -12.20 -7.59
C LYS A 100 2.75 -12.77 -7.04
N THR A 101 2.66 -14.08 -6.83
CA THR A 101 1.42 -14.74 -6.36
C THR A 101 1.38 -14.92 -4.84
N ASP A 102 2.54 -15.07 -4.22
CA ASP A 102 2.74 -15.32 -2.79
C ASP A 102 3.10 -14.04 -2.01
N GLY A 103 3.43 -12.94 -2.70
CA GLY A 103 3.69 -11.64 -2.07
C GLY A 103 4.99 -11.53 -1.25
N ILE A 104 5.83 -12.57 -1.25
CA ILE A 104 7.02 -12.67 -0.39
C ILE A 104 8.29 -12.28 -1.16
N LEU A 105 8.93 -11.15 -0.87
CA LEU A 105 10.22 -10.81 -1.50
C LEU A 105 11.36 -11.07 -0.53
N GLU A 106 12.24 -12.02 -0.86
CA GLU A 106 13.33 -12.48 0.02
C GLU A 106 14.71 -12.21 -0.59
N GLY A 107 15.65 -11.81 0.27
CA GLY A 107 17.07 -11.74 -0.04
C GLY A 107 17.80 -13.01 0.42
N PHE A 108 19.06 -13.14 0.02
CA PHE A 108 19.91 -14.21 0.54
C PHE A 108 20.32 -13.93 1.99
N LYS A 109 20.64 -15.00 2.73
CA LYS A 109 21.18 -14.86 4.08
C LYS A 109 22.41 -13.93 4.05
N ASP A 110 22.40 -12.93 4.92
CA ASP A 110 23.46 -11.92 5.07
C ASP A 110 23.66 -10.97 3.87
N ILE A 111 22.75 -11.01 2.88
CA ILE A 111 22.76 -10.09 1.72
C ILE A 111 21.40 -9.38 1.66
N PRO A 112 21.34 -8.06 1.93
CA PRO A 112 20.08 -7.33 1.88
C PRO A 112 19.50 -7.36 0.47
N LEU A 113 18.17 -7.50 0.38
CA LEU A 113 17.46 -7.28 -0.87
C LEU A 113 17.35 -5.78 -1.09
N GLU A 114 18.02 -5.28 -2.13
CA GLU A 114 17.96 -3.87 -2.53
C GLU A 114 17.02 -3.71 -3.72
N ILE A 115 15.99 -2.89 -3.56
CA ILE A 115 15.08 -2.49 -4.63
C ILE A 115 15.18 -0.97 -4.73
N GLY A 116 15.73 -0.49 -5.83
CA GLY A 116 15.98 0.93 -6.06
C GLY A 116 15.38 1.38 -7.39
N SER A 117 14.89 2.62 -7.42
CA SER A 117 14.36 3.28 -8.60
C SER A 117 15.17 4.55 -8.85
N GLU A 118 15.80 4.67 -10.03
CA GLU A 118 16.54 5.88 -10.39
C GLU A 118 15.65 6.87 -11.17
N ASN A 119 14.94 6.40 -12.19
CA ASN A 119 14.20 7.26 -13.14
C ASN A 119 12.75 6.82 -13.42
N SER A 120 12.35 5.60 -13.05
CA SER A 120 11.02 5.03 -13.31
C SER A 120 10.42 4.44 -12.03
N ASN A 121 9.10 4.50 -11.88
CA ASN A 121 8.44 3.87 -10.74
C ASN A 121 8.47 2.35 -10.92
N ILE A 122 8.88 1.61 -9.88
CA ILE A 122 8.80 0.16 -9.81
C ILE A 122 7.47 -0.21 -9.15
N ILE A 123 6.68 -1.06 -9.81
CA ILE A 123 5.37 -1.49 -9.30
C ILE A 123 5.40 -2.99 -9.04
N VAL A 124 5.07 -3.38 -7.80
CA VAL A 124 4.88 -4.79 -7.43
C VAL A 124 3.40 -5.09 -7.34
N HIS A 125 2.95 -5.98 -8.21
CA HIS A 125 1.60 -6.51 -8.27
C HIS A 125 1.53 -7.86 -7.58
N ILE A 126 0.56 -7.99 -6.66
CA ILE A 126 0.22 -9.29 -6.08
C ILE A 126 -1.00 -9.83 -6.81
N ILE A 127 -0.87 -11.04 -7.34
CA ILE A 127 -1.96 -11.74 -8.01
C ILE A 127 -2.61 -12.67 -6.99
N ASN A 128 -3.86 -12.39 -6.62
CA ASN A 128 -4.60 -13.28 -5.75
C ASN A 128 -4.95 -14.58 -6.51
N PRO A 129 -4.53 -15.77 -6.03
CA PRO A 129 -4.79 -17.03 -6.72
C PRO A 129 -6.27 -17.39 -6.82
N GLU A 130 -7.14 -16.88 -5.92
CA GLU A 130 -8.56 -17.20 -5.91
C GLU A 130 -9.38 -16.38 -6.91
N ASP A 131 -9.15 -15.05 -6.96
CA ASP A 131 -9.96 -14.11 -7.75
C ASP A 131 -9.25 -13.65 -9.04
N LYS A 132 -7.96 -14.00 -9.22
CA LYS A 132 -7.07 -13.50 -10.29
C LYS A 132 -7.05 -11.96 -10.40
N SER A 133 -7.51 -11.26 -9.37
CA SER A 133 -7.45 -9.83 -9.28
C SER A 133 -5.99 -9.41 -9.14
N MET A 134 -5.63 -8.39 -9.92
CA MET A 134 -4.30 -7.77 -9.89
C MET A 134 -4.41 -6.52 -9.05
N GLU A 135 -3.73 -6.51 -7.92
CA GLU A 135 -3.71 -5.35 -7.04
C GLU A 135 -2.26 -4.86 -6.94
N SER A 136 -2.07 -3.56 -7.24
CA SER A 136 -0.78 -2.91 -7.06
C SER A 136 -0.54 -2.70 -5.57
N VAL A 137 0.39 -3.47 -5.03
CA VAL A 137 0.61 -3.51 -3.59
C VAL A 137 1.72 -2.56 -3.18
N ILE A 138 2.79 -2.50 -3.96
CA ILE A 138 3.94 -1.66 -3.67
C ILE A 138 4.28 -0.81 -4.89
N GLU A 139 4.38 0.50 -4.70
CA GLU A 139 4.80 1.47 -5.70
C GLU A 139 6.04 2.21 -5.17
N LEU A 140 7.20 1.96 -5.78
CA LEU A 140 8.46 2.63 -5.47
C LEU A 140 8.77 3.66 -6.55
N GLY A 141 8.58 4.93 -6.24
CA GLY A 141 9.01 6.03 -7.10
C GLY A 141 10.11 6.88 -6.46
N SER A 142 10.80 7.67 -7.28
CA SER A 142 11.86 8.59 -6.84
C SER A 142 11.37 9.68 -5.86
N SER A 143 10.09 10.03 -5.90
CA SER A 143 9.47 11.04 -5.03
C SER A 143 8.68 10.45 -3.86
N LYS A 144 8.20 9.20 -4.00
CA LYS A 144 7.30 8.57 -3.03
C LYS A 144 7.39 7.05 -3.13
N THR A 145 7.48 6.41 -1.97
CA THR A 145 7.21 4.97 -1.82
C THR A 145 5.85 4.80 -1.17
N GLN A 146 4.96 4.02 -1.79
CA GLN A 146 3.63 3.77 -1.28
C GLN A 146 3.32 2.27 -1.26
N VAL A 147 2.79 1.80 -0.13
CA VAL A 147 2.25 0.45 0.00
C VAL A 147 0.74 0.56 0.20
N LYS A 148 -0.05 -0.18 -0.58
CA LYS A 148 -1.52 -0.18 -0.59
C LYS A 148 -2.03 -1.62 -0.55
N ASN A 149 -3.25 -1.78 -0.04
CA ASN A 149 -4.00 -3.03 -0.15
C ASN A 149 -3.27 -4.28 0.39
N ILE A 150 -2.74 -4.14 1.60
CA ILE A 150 -2.06 -5.22 2.34
C ILE A 150 -2.75 -5.44 3.68
N ASP A 151 -2.87 -6.70 4.06
CA ASP A 151 -3.26 -7.07 5.43
C ASP A 151 -2.11 -6.83 6.41
N SER A 152 -0.89 -7.18 5.98
CA SER A 152 0.33 -7.03 6.79
C SER A 152 1.55 -6.75 5.94
N PHE A 153 2.41 -5.85 6.41
CA PHE A 153 3.74 -5.62 5.84
C PHE A 153 4.78 -5.76 6.94
N THR A 154 5.75 -6.63 6.69
CA THR A 154 6.81 -6.97 7.62
C THR A 154 8.15 -6.84 6.90
N VAL A 155 9.11 -6.19 7.54
CA VAL A 155 10.47 -6.00 7.02
C VAL A 155 11.46 -6.57 8.04
N GLY A 156 12.41 -7.36 7.56
CA GLY A 156 13.46 -7.97 8.38
C GLY A 156 13.35 -9.48 8.44
N ASN A 157 14.00 -10.09 9.42
CA ASN A 157 13.97 -11.53 9.59
C ASN A 157 12.56 -11.98 10.06
N PRO A 158 11.95 -13.02 9.47
CA PRO A 158 10.67 -13.55 9.94
C PRO A 158 10.64 -13.89 11.45
N ASP A 159 11.77 -14.34 12.01
CA ASP A 159 11.87 -14.66 13.44
C ASP A 159 11.99 -13.41 14.34
N ASN A 160 12.53 -12.31 13.80
CA ASN A 160 12.75 -11.06 14.50
C ASN A 160 12.59 -9.87 13.54
N PRO A 161 11.33 -9.46 13.26
CA PRO A 161 11.07 -8.42 12.28
C PRO A 161 11.51 -7.06 12.80
N ILE A 162 12.17 -6.28 11.94
CA ILE A 162 12.60 -4.92 12.23
C ILE A 162 11.40 -3.97 12.19
N PHE A 163 10.46 -4.24 11.29
CA PHE A 163 9.22 -3.48 11.14
C PHE A 163 8.06 -4.44 10.84
N THR A 164 6.89 -4.19 11.41
CA THR A 164 5.68 -4.94 11.07
C THR A 164 4.43 -4.09 11.31
N THR A 165 3.47 -4.16 10.40
CA THR A 165 2.17 -3.47 10.56
C THR A 165 1.18 -4.28 11.40
N LEU A 166 1.44 -5.57 11.65
CA LEU A 166 0.59 -6.43 12.49
C LEU A 166 0.65 -6.04 13.97
N PHE A 167 1.74 -5.40 14.39
CA PHE A 167 1.90 -4.86 15.72
C PHE A 167 1.93 -3.33 15.65
N PRO A 168 0.77 -2.65 15.67
CA PRO A 168 0.68 -1.20 15.74
C PRO A 168 1.10 -0.64 17.11
N ASN A 169 1.74 -1.45 17.96
CA ASN A 169 2.42 -1.00 19.16
C ASN A 169 3.69 -0.23 18.76
N PHE A 170 3.51 0.93 18.14
CA PHE A 170 4.34 2.10 18.36
C PHE A 170 4.12 2.56 19.81
N GLY A 171 4.30 1.66 20.79
CA GLY A 171 4.53 2.06 22.15
C GLY A 171 5.75 2.96 22.09
N LEU A 172 5.63 4.20 22.58
CA LEU A 172 6.79 5.06 22.68
C LEU A 172 7.86 4.26 23.44
N PRO A 173 9.07 4.07 22.86
CA PRO A 173 10.13 3.36 23.57
C PRO A 173 10.38 4.06 24.90
N GLU A 174 10.72 3.31 25.93
CA GLU A 174 10.99 3.90 27.24
C GLU A 174 12.08 4.99 27.11
N GLY A 175 11.80 6.18 27.66
CA GLY A 175 12.75 7.30 27.64
C GLY A 175 12.50 8.39 26.59
N VAL A 176 11.37 8.38 25.86
CA VAL A 176 10.99 9.54 25.02
C VAL A 176 10.76 10.77 25.89
N ARG A 177 11.64 11.78 25.76
CA ARG A 177 11.57 13.05 26.50
C ARG A 177 10.76 14.14 25.79
N HIS A 178 10.66 14.07 24.47
CA HIS A 178 9.95 15.06 23.66
C HIS A 178 9.06 14.36 22.65
N LEU A 179 7.78 14.72 22.63
CA LEU A 179 6.77 14.16 21.75
C LEU A 179 6.08 15.30 20.99
N ASP A 180 6.33 15.39 19.69
CA ASP A 180 5.70 16.35 18.79
C ASP A 180 4.78 15.61 17.81
N VAL A 181 3.47 15.69 18.08
CA VAL A 181 2.44 14.95 17.35
C VAL A 181 1.13 15.72 17.35
N ALA A 182 0.32 15.53 16.31
CA ALA A 182 -0.97 16.20 16.17
C ALA A 182 -2.06 15.64 17.12
N THR A 183 -2.01 14.35 17.46
CA THR A 183 -3.01 13.69 18.32
C THR A 183 -2.38 12.51 19.06
N VAL A 184 -2.67 12.39 20.35
CA VAL A 184 -2.23 11.28 21.21
C VAL A 184 -3.44 10.62 21.83
N TYR A 185 -3.53 9.30 21.72
CA TYR A 185 -4.47 8.47 22.48
C TYR A 185 -3.67 7.71 23.53
N SER A 186 -3.84 8.09 24.79
CA SER A 186 -3.20 7.42 25.92
C SER A 186 -4.12 7.41 27.12
N ASN A 187 -4.01 6.37 27.94
CA ASN A 187 -4.69 6.26 29.22
C ASN A 187 -4.06 7.19 30.28
N ARG A 188 -2.77 7.52 30.14
CA ARG A 188 -2.03 8.29 31.14
C ARG A 188 -0.86 9.03 30.51
N ILE A 189 -0.70 10.30 30.88
CA ILE A 189 0.46 11.12 30.55
C ILE A 189 1.03 11.61 31.89
N VAL A 190 2.28 11.28 32.17
CA VAL A 190 2.98 11.66 33.41
C VAL A 190 4.38 12.15 33.10
N SER A 191 4.85 13.14 33.87
CA SER A 191 6.27 13.47 33.87
C SER A 191 7.08 12.44 34.67
N PRO A 192 8.38 12.33 34.38
CA PRO A 192 9.32 11.66 35.26
C PRO A 192 9.34 12.26 36.67
N ILE A 193 9.86 11.49 37.64
CA ILE A 193 10.02 11.95 39.03
C ILE A 193 10.95 13.17 39.04
N ASN A 194 10.55 14.23 39.74
CA ASN A 194 11.25 15.52 39.83
C ASN A 194 11.34 16.32 38.52
N GLU A 195 10.55 15.98 37.50
CA GLU A 195 10.49 16.72 36.24
C GLU A 195 9.11 17.34 36.02
N THR A 196 9.07 18.46 35.29
CA THR A 196 7.84 19.18 34.97
C THR A 196 7.27 18.68 33.63
N LEU A 197 6.00 18.27 33.62
CA LEU A 197 5.28 17.99 32.38
C LEU A 197 4.92 19.32 31.69
N THR A 198 5.40 19.52 30.46
CA THR A 198 5.02 20.69 29.66
C THR A 198 4.20 20.26 28.46
N LEU A 199 3.03 20.87 28.31
CA LEU A 199 2.10 20.63 27.21
C LEU A 199 1.95 21.95 26.45
N ARG A 200 2.48 22.01 25.23
CA ARG A 200 2.47 23.22 24.40
C ARG A 200 1.81 22.93 23.06
N SER A 201 0.96 23.85 22.61
CA SER A 201 0.36 23.84 21.29
C SER A 201 0.41 25.26 20.73
N SER A 202 0.63 25.41 19.43
CA SER A 202 0.66 26.72 18.77
C SER A 202 -0.73 27.34 18.63
N ASN A 203 -1.79 26.53 18.59
CA ASN A 203 -3.16 27.00 18.32
C ASN A 203 -4.10 26.75 19.51
N TYR A 204 -4.34 25.48 19.83
CA TYR A 204 -5.17 25.08 20.97
C TYR A 204 -4.77 23.70 21.46
N THR A 205 -5.00 23.44 22.74
CA THR A 205 -4.83 22.13 23.36
C THR A 205 -6.20 21.63 23.79
N ARG A 206 -6.63 20.47 23.28
CA ARG A 206 -7.88 19.82 23.70
C ARG A 206 -7.57 18.52 24.44
N LEU A 207 -7.98 18.47 25.70
CA LEU A 207 -7.94 17.25 26.52
C LEU A 207 -9.36 16.67 26.57
N LYS A 208 -9.53 15.42 26.14
CA LYS A 208 -10.82 14.72 26.14
C LYS A 208 -10.63 13.32 26.71
N GLY A 209 -11.45 12.96 27.69
CA GLY A 209 -11.57 11.61 28.21
C GLY A 209 -13.01 11.12 28.08
N ASN A 210 -13.20 9.83 27.85
CA ASN A 210 -14.53 9.22 27.73
C ASN A 210 -15.29 9.22 29.06
N GLU A 211 -14.57 9.18 30.19
CA GLU A 211 -15.13 9.13 31.55
C GLU A 211 -14.81 10.40 32.35
N GLY A 212 -14.35 11.46 31.66
CA GLY A 212 -13.81 12.66 32.27
C GLY A 212 -12.29 12.72 32.21
N THR A 213 -11.73 13.82 32.70
CA THR A 213 -10.29 14.09 32.72
C THR A 213 -9.86 14.52 34.11
N ILE A 214 -8.87 13.82 34.67
CA ILE A 214 -8.27 14.17 35.96
C ILE A 214 -6.88 14.73 35.68
N ILE A 215 -6.61 15.93 36.19
CA ILE A 215 -5.30 16.57 36.12
C ILE A 215 -4.82 16.74 37.55
N ASP A 216 -3.71 16.08 37.89
CA ASP A 216 -3.12 16.13 39.22
C ASP A 216 -1.65 16.55 39.12
N GLY A 217 -1.20 17.31 40.12
CA GLY A 217 0.15 17.84 40.19
C GLY A 217 0.33 18.73 41.41
N SER A 218 1.55 18.79 41.92
CA SER A 218 1.90 19.65 43.06
C SER A 218 1.67 21.14 42.77
N LYS A 219 1.88 21.55 41.51
CA LYS A 219 1.61 22.89 40.98
C LYS A 219 1.11 22.75 39.55
N ILE A 220 -0.03 23.35 39.25
CA ILE A 220 -0.60 23.40 37.90
C ILE A 220 -0.58 24.87 37.45
N LYS A 221 0.10 25.14 36.33
CA LYS A 221 0.14 26.48 35.72
C LYS A 221 -0.38 26.39 34.30
N TRP A 222 -1.49 27.08 34.02
CA TRP A 222 -2.00 27.27 32.67
C TRP A 222 -1.67 28.69 32.20
N THR A 223 -1.23 28.81 30.96
CA THR A 223 -0.91 30.09 30.34
C THR A 223 -1.35 30.03 28.90
N ALA A 224 -2.14 31.01 28.48
CA ALA A 224 -2.62 31.17 27.11
C ALA A 224 -2.45 32.65 26.72
N GLU A 225 -2.25 32.92 25.44
CA GLU A 225 -2.22 34.30 24.92
C GLU A 225 -3.61 34.95 24.92
N GLY A 226 -4.65 34.14 24.72
CA GLY A 226 -6.06 34.55 24.80
C GLY A 226 -6.77 33.94 25.99
N ASP A 227 -8.05 33.61 25.81
CA ASP A 227 -8.92 33.12 26.87
C ASP A 227 -8.68 31.64 27.22
N ILE A 228 -8.81 31.30 28.50
CA ILE A 228 -8.84 29.91 28.99
C ILE A 228 -10.29 29.53 29.28
N PHE A 229 -10.84 28.58 28.53
CA PHE A 229 -12.20 28.08 28.71
C PHE A 229 -12.21 26.73 29.45
N LEU A 230 -12.77 26.71 30.65
CA LEU A 230 -13.10 25.46 31.37
C LEU A 230 -14.60 25.20 31.21
N ARG A 231 -14.96 24.23 30.37
CA ARG A 231 -16.36 23.86 30.11
C ARG A 231 -16.57 22.36 30.28
N SER A 232 -17.62 22.01 31.03
CA SER A 232 -18.15 20.66 31.08
C SER A 232 -19.52 20.63 30.39
N VAL A 233 -19.80 19.57 29.62
CA VAL A 233 -21.06 19.44 28.84
C VAL A 233 -22.17 18.84 29.71
N ASN A 234 -21.87 17.77 30.45
CA ASN A 234 -22.84 17.00 31.25
C ASN A 234 -22.35 16.72 32.68
N GLY A 235 -21.51 17.60 33.24
CA GLY A 235 -20.93 17.37 34.57
C GLY A 235 -20.38 18.64 35.19
N THR A 236 -19.69 18.51 36.31
CA THR A 236 -19.11 19.63 37.05
C THR A 236 -17.61 19.79 36.78
N VAL A 237 -17.13 21.02 36.76
CA VAL A 237 -15.70 21.31 36.81
C VAL A 237 -15.34 21.55 38.28
N VAL A 238 -14.49 20.70 38.86
CA VAL A 238 -14.07 20.81 40.26
C VAL A 238 -12.59 21.18 40.28
N LEU A 239 -12.28 22.36 40.85
CA LEU A 239 -10.93 22.75 41.17
C LEU A 239 -10.77 22.58 42.68
N SER A 240 -9.96 21.60 43.07
CA SER A 240 -9.66 21.35 44.47
C SER A 240 -8.16 21.45 44.67
N SER A 241 -7.73 22.45 45.42
CA SER A 241 -6.33 22.62 45.84
C SER A 241 -6.30 23.19 47.25
N ALA A 242 -5.16 23.06 47.93
CA ALA A 242 -4.95 23.69 49.23
C ALA A 242 -4.99 25.23 49.19
N GLY A 243 -4.95 25.82 47.99
CA GLY A 243 -5.07 27.25 47.77
C GLY A 243 -5.27 27.56 46.28
N ILE A 244 -6.40 28.17 45.94
CA ILE A 244 -6.66 28.67 44.59
C ILE A 244 -6.28 30.16 44.60
N TYR A 245 -5.18 30.50 43.92
CA TYR A 245 -4.71 31.88 43.80
C TYR A 245 -5.09 32.40 42.42
N LEU A 246 -6.07 33.29 42.38
CA LEU A 246 -6.39 34.08 41.19
C LEU A 246 -5.66 35.42 41.31
N ASP A 247 -4.76 35.71 40.38
CA ASP A 247 -4.10 37.03 40.35
C ASP A 247 -5.08 38.09 39.83
N VAL A 248 -5.82 38.69 40.77
CA VAL A 248 -6.84 39.72 40.50
C VAL A 248 -6.22 41.01 39.96
N GLN A 249 -4.93 41.27 40.20
CA GLN A 249 -4.28 42.52 39.80
C GLN A 249 -4.18 42.65 38.27
N ASN A 250 -4.21 41.52 37.56
CA ASN A 250 -4.12 41.45 36.11
C ASN A 250 -5.44 41.02 35.45
N LEU A 251 -6.56 40.94 36.19
CA LEU A 251 -7.86 40.69 35.57
C LEU A 251 -8.31 41.94 34.81
N PRO A 252 -8.48 41.86 33.47
CA PRO A 252 -8.98 42.99 32.71
C PRO A 252 -10.45 43.22 33.07
N VAL A 253 -10.70 44.22 33.92
CA VAL A 253 -12.04 44.75 34.14
C VAL A 253 -12.40 45.54 32.89
N VAL A 254 -13.24 44.95 32.03
CA VAL A 254 -13.71 45.61 30.81
C VAL A 254 -14.66 46.76 31.17
N LEU A 255 -14.13 47.98 31.33
CA LEU A 255 -14.95 49.19 31.30
C LEU A 255 -15.38 49.44 29.84
N HIS A 256 -16.63 49.12 29.52
CA HIS A 256 -17.23 49.48 28.23
C HIS A 256 -17.42 51.01 28.15
N PRO A 257 -16.82 51.72 27.16
CA PRO A 257 -16.83 53.18 27.13
C PRO A 257 -18.03 53.79 26.40
N ARG A 258 -19.19 53.11 26.33
CA ARG A 258 -20.32 53.54 25.47
C ARG A 258 -21.71 53.53 26.09
N TYR A 259 -21.85 53.76 27.39
CA TYR A 259 -23.15 54.08 27.97
C TYR A 259 -23.03 55.25 28.96
N THR A 260 -23.90 56.24 28.81
CA THR A 260 -24.08 57.41 29.70
C THR A 260 -24.64 57.06 31.08
N THR A 261 -24.74 55.76 31.37
CA THR A 261 -25.09 55.18 32.67
C THR A 261 -23.91 54.33 33.14
N PRO A 262 -23.44 54.51 34.38
CA PRO A 262 -22.40 53.64 34.94
C PRO A 262 -22.83 52.18 34.74
N PRO A 263 -21.94 51.28 34.27
CA PRO A 263 -22.28 49.87 34.22
C PRO A 263 -22.72 49.42 35.62
N PRO A 264 -23.79 48.61 35.74
CA PRO A 264 -24.26 48.17 37.03
C PRO A 264 -23.10 47.51 37.78
N GLN A 265 -22.74 48.08 38.93
CA GLN A 265 -21.69 47.54 39.77
C GLN A 265 -22.22 46.29 40.45
N TYR A 266 -21.43 45.22 40.47
CA TYR A 266 -21.81 43.98 41.13
C TYR A 266 -20.80 43.66 42.23
N LYS A 267 -21.29 43.19 43.38
CA LYS A 267 -20.47 42.55 44.41
C LYS A 267 -20.44 41.04 44.16
N LEU A 268 -19.27 40.45 44.34
CA LEU A 268 -19.08 39.01 44.31
C LEU A 268 -19.12 38.49 45.74
N CYS A 269 -20.05 37.59 46.03
CA CYS A 269 -20.28 37.05 47.36
C CYS A 269 -19.96 35.55 47.35
N ILE A 270 -19.35 35.06 48.44
CA ILE A 270 -18.92 33.67 48.59
C ILE A 270 -19.67 33.08 49.78
N CYS A 271 -20.38 31.98 49.56
CA CYS A 271 -21.05 31.21 50.60
C CYS A 271 -20.02 30.39 51.37
N MET A 272 -19.96 30.56 52.69
CA MET A 272 -19.17 29.71 53.57
C MET A 272 -20.11 28.73 54.29
N PRO A 273 -19.80 27.42 54.38
CA PRO A 273 -18.56 26.75 53.94
C PRO A 273 -18.60 26.19 52.49
N SER A 274 -19.72 26.32 51.77
CA SER A 274 -19.93 25.63 50.49
C SER A 274 -19.05 26.12 49.32
N GLY A 275 -18.45 27.31 49.44
CA GLY A 275 -17.60 27.92 48.40
C GLY A 275 -18.36 28.39 47.16
N MET A 276 -19.70 28.36 47.17
CA MET A 276 -20.53 28.83 46.05
C MET A 276 -20.40 30.35 45.89
N ILE A 277 -20.29 30.81 44.65
CA ILE A 277 -20.08 32.21 44.31
C ILE A 277 -21.32 32.75 43.60
N PHE A 278 -21.83 33.89 44.04
CA PHE A 278 -22.95 34.59 43.42
C PHE A 278 -22.68 36.09 43.29
N ARG A 279 -23.38 36.75 42.37
CA ARG A 279 -23.28 38.20 42.13
C ARG A 279 -24.50 38.93 42.68
N VAL A 280 -24.28 40.08 43.30
CA VAL A 280 -25.35 40.95 43.80
C VAL A 280 -25.23 42.33 43.15
N PRO A 281 -26.32 42.88 42.56
CA PRO A 281 -26.31 44.23 42.02
C PRO A 281 -26.19 45.26 43.14
N VAL A 282 -25.25 46.19 43.02
CA VAL A 282 -25.14 47.37 43.88
C VAL A 282 -26.09 48.43 43.33
N SER A 283 -27.31 48.48 43.88
CA SER A 283 -28.24 49.57 43.60
C SER A 283 -27.83 50.84 44.34
N THR A 284 -28.37 52.00 43.95
CA THR A 284 -28.17 53.28 44.65
C THR A 284 -28.67 53.27 46.10
N SER A 285 -29.53 52.31 46.48
CA SER A 285 -30.06 52.10 47.83
C SER A 285 -29.11 51.30 48.74
N TYR A 286 -28.24 50.46 48.18
CA TYR A 286 -27.28 49.66 48.95
C TYR A 286 -25.88 50.25 48.81
N SER A 287 -25.38 50.87 49.88
CA SER A 287 -24.01 51.36 49.98
C SER A 287 -22.99 50.28 49.59
N SER A 288 -21.93 50.69 48.87
CA SER A 288 -20.77 49.85 48.53
C SER A 288 -20.10 49.19 49.75
N HIS A 289 -20.43 49.63 50.97
CA HIS A 289 -19.91 49.08 52.23
C HIS A 289 -20.76 47.98 52.88
N LEU A 290 -21.95 47.66 52.37
CA LEU A 290 -22.78 46.57 52.93
C LEU A 290 -22.16 45.19 52.67
N ALA A 291 -22.07 44.37 53.73
CA ALA A 291 -21.58 42.99 53.64
C ALA A 291 -22.61 42.10 52.92
N CYS A 292 -22.12 41.09 52.18
CA CYS A 292 -22.95 40.13 51.46
C CYS A 292 -23.96 39.38 52.33
N SER A 293 -23.69 39.26 53.64
CA SER A 293 -24.58 38.61 54.61
C SER A 293 -25.81 39.43 54.99
N MET A 294 -25.87 40.70 54.61
CA MET A 294 -26.96 41.63 54.97
C MET A 294 -27.87 41.94 53.78
N ILE A 295 -27.77 41.16 52.71
CA ILE A 295 -28.50 41.39 51.47
C ILE A 295 -29.69 40.44 51.45
N ASP A 296 -30.88 40.98 51.72
CA ASP A 296 -32.14 40.25 51.51
C ASP A 296 -32.41 40.15 50.00
N ILE A 297 -32.02 39.00 49.45
CA ILE A 297 -32.52 38.55 48.15
C ILE A 297 -33.89 37.94 48.45
N GLU A 298 -34.94 38.43 47.77
CA GLU A 298 -36.37 38.11 47.98
C GLU A 298 -36.66 36.76 48.68
N GLU A 299 -37.51 36.81 49.71
CA GLU A 299 -37.84 35.70 50.63
C GLU A 299 -37.93 34.33 49.93
N GLY A 300 -36.93 33.47 50.18
CA GLY A 300 -36.95 32.05 49.84
C GLY A 300 -35.93 31.57 48.80
N ASN A 301 -35.05 32.42 48.28
CA ASN A 301 -34.06 32.02 47.26
C ASN A 301 -32.64 32.56 47.55
N HIS A 302 -32.18 32.46 48.80
CA HIS A 302 -30.82 32.85 49.13
C HIS A 302 -29.83 31.79 48.58
N PRO A 303 -28.87 32.16 47.70
CA PRO A 303 -27.99 31.21 47.01
C PRO A 303 -26.99 30.48 47.91
N CYS A 304 -27.02 30.73 49.22
CA CYS A 304 -26.20 30.04 50.22
C CYS A 304 -26.99 29.11 51.16
N GLU A 305 -28.30 28.97 50.96
CA GLU A 305 -29.16 28.09 51.75
C GLU A 305 -29.32 26.70 51.12
#